data_AF-A0A2S5TJQ0-F1
#
_entry.id   AF-A0A2S5TJQ0-F1
#
_cell.length_a   1.000
_cell.length_b   1.000
_cell.length_c   1.000
_cell.angle_alpha   90.00
_cell.angle_beta   90.00
_cell.angle_gamma   90.00
#
_symmetry.space_group_name_H-M   'P 1'
#
loop_
_entity.id
_entity.type
_entity.pdbx_description
1 polymer ?
#
loop_
_entity_poly.entity_id
_entity_poly.type
_entity_poly.pdbx_seq_one_letter_code
_entity_poly.pdbx_strand_id
1 'polypeptide(L)'
;MGSFQSGIGEASQLPSCISIRTSQTGLNDLFFLRGTTYKLRPMPEETEWLIGMRPRGSDYIPPPVRAVQILERLYRPWRQCEGAPEEVRTSLLLSFVQLGFRPFDEPASAVAPMQLHSIRDAQREFIVRNVDLASLPATSARGEDLSAYKDTMGGCVAPRQWRKNFAQYLWRVDSRMAPAIAQQFKHLSLAMTEEAYIGNDIVLLKDINSARTQKTVELFRAWSKNDQASAGFFSGRLREHRRQIAVLVEGKSEEEATSAIRDYVVTNDLRIWFSDHGHCFIGLNPDGAKCHEKAGTSSWSNQAPNVATREPSVCAGCSHYYVDHDHRDYWQRRLDAHEVLALASKRVGEKPPRVVQLRLAQARSVLRRISIQMEHT
;
A
#
# COMPACT_ATOMS: atom_id res chain seq x y z
N MET A 1 -18.50 11.27 -5.39
CA MET A 1 -17.67 11.96 -6.40
C MET A 1 -16.73 12.92 -5.70
N GLY A 2 -15.66 13.39 -6.34
CA GLY A 2 -14.78 14.44 -5.81
C GLY A 2 -15.00 15.72 -6.62
N SER A 3 -15.25 16.88 -6.01
CA SER A 3 -15.19 18.17 -6.71
C SER A 3 -13.90 18.92 -6.35
N PHE A 4 -13.30 19.59 -7.32
CA PHE A 4 -12.06 20.35 -7.14
C PHE A 4 -12.29 21.79 -7.58
N GLN A 5 -11.82 22.73 -6.76
CA GLN A 5 -11.96 24.14 -7.05
C GLN A 5 -10.91 24.61 -8.08
N SER A 6 -11.33 25.51 -8.96
CA SER A 6 -10.49 26.23 -9.92
C SER A 6 -9.87 27.49 -9.30
N GLY A 7 -9.03 28.17 -10.07
CA GLY A 7 -8.38 29.41 -9.67
C GLY A 7 -6.91 29.22 -9.30
N ILE A 8 -6.20 30.33 -9.11
CA ILE A 8 -4.76 30.34 -8.79
C ILE A 8 -4.60 30.87 -7.38
N GLY A 9 -3.86 30.15 -6.53
CA GLY A 9 -3.51 30.60 -5.19
C GLY A 9 -2.50 31.75 -5.26
N GLU A 10 -2.81 32.86 -4.60
CA GLU A 10 -2.02 34.10 -4.65
C GLU A 10 -0.56 33.93 -4.21
N ALA A 11 -0.29 33.00 -3.28
CA ALA A 11 1.04 32.81 -2.70
C ALA A 11 1.96 31.82 -3.44
N SER A 12 1.40 30.91 -4.25
CA SER A 12 2.16 29.76 -4.79
C SER A 12 2.21 29.70 -6.32
N GLN A 13 1.42 30.53 -7.02
CA GLN A 13 1.15 30.41 -8.47
C GLN A 13 0.66 29.01 -8.91
N LEU A 14 0.22 28.19 -7.96
CA LEU A 14 -0.39 26.89 -8.22
C LEU A 14 -1.91 27.02 -8.21
N PRO A 15 -2.62 26.06 -8.83
CA PRO A 15 -4.07 25.96 -8.70
C PRO A 15 -4.50 26.02 -7.22
N SER A 16 -5.59 26.73 -6.93
CA SER A 16 -6.11 26.99 -5.57
C SER A 16 -6.39 25.70 -4.78
N CYS A 17 -6.76 24.63 -5.49
CA CYS A 17 -6.96 23.31 -4.93
C CYS A 17 -5.65 22.60 -4.53
N ILE A 18 -4.47 23.17 -4.80
CA ILE A 18 -3.17 22.61 -4.40
C ILE A 18 -2.59 23.40 -3.24
N SER A 19 -2.17 22.68 -2.20
CA SER A 19 -1.41 23.24 -1.08
C SER A 19 -0.06 22.55 -0.96
N ILE A 20 0.96 23.31 -0.54
CA ILE A 20 2.30 22.80 -0.28
C ILE A 20 2.51 22.75 1.23
N ARG A 21 3.04 21.65 1.74
CA ARG A 21 3.45 21.52 3.15
C ARG A 21 4.86 20.94 3.23
N THR A 22 5.64 21.40 4.18
CA THR A 22 6.97 20.85 4.45
C THR A 22 6.85 19.46 5.06
N SER A 23 7.70 18.52 4.64
CA SER A 23 7.83 17.21 5.30
C SER A 23 8.27 17.38 6.75
N GLN A 24 7.97 16.39 7.61
CA GLN A 24 8.38 16.40 9.02
C GLN A 24 9.91 16.52 9.19
N THR A 25 10.67 16.02 8.23
CA THR A 25 12.14 16.12 8.19
C THR A 25 12.66 17.47 7.72
N GLY A 26 11.81 18.36 7.19
CA GLY A 26 12.20 19.64 6.62
C GLY A 26 12.83 19.58 5.22
N LEU A 27 13.07 18.36 4.69
CA LEU A 27 13.85 18.14 3.47
C LEU A 27 13.04 18.22 2.18
N ASN A 28 11.72 18.02 2.24
CA ASN A 28 10.87 17.94 1.06
C ASN A 28 9.65 18.85 1.16
N ASP A 29 9.21 19.37 0.01
CA ASP A 29 7.90 19.98 -0.17
C ASP A 29 6.92 18.89 -0.62
N LEU A 30 5.79 18.77 0.09
CA LEU A 30 4.71 17.82 -0.18
C LEU A 30 3.53 18.56 -0.81
N PHE A 31 3.01 18.06 -1.93
CA PHE A 31 1.89 18.66 -2.65
C PHE A 31 0.59 17.93 -2.34
N PHE A 32 -0.37 18.64 -1.77
CA PHE A 32 -1.68 18.13 -1.42
C PHE A 32 -2.75 18.73 -2.34
N LEU A 33 -3.52 17.89 -3.00
CA LEU A 33 -4.74 18.26 -3.73
C LEU A 33 -5.92 18.23 -2.76
N ARG A 34 -6.71 19.29 -2.72
CA ARG A 34 -7.90 19.45 -1.87
C ARG A 34 -9.16 19.38 -2.72
N GLY A 35 -10.16 18.66 -2.25
CA GLY A 35 -11.46 18.59 -2.90
C GLY A 35 -12.51 17.95 -2.00
N THR A 36 -13.76 17.96 -2.43
CA THR A 36 -14.90 17.52 -1.60
C THR A 36 -15.38 16.15 -2.04
N THR A 37 -15.47 15.18 -1.12
CA THR A 37 -15.96 13.84 -1.43
C THR A 37 -17.32 13.52 -0.83
N TYR A 38 -18.09 12.69 -1.55
CA TYR A 38 -19.43 12.22 -1.16
C TYR A 38 -19.47 10.70 -0.88
N LYS A 39 -18.33 10.05 -0.64
CA LYS A 39 -18.29 8.58 -0.54
C LYS A 39 -18.82 8.11 0.82
N LEU A 40 -19.94 7.39 0.81
CA LEU A 40 -20.48 6.63 1.96
C LEU A 40 -20.82 7.47 3.20
N ARG A 41 -20.96 8.79 3.06
CA ARG A 41 -21.33 9.71 4.14
C ARG A 41 -22.48 10.62 3.71
N PRO A 42 -23.39 10.98 4.62
CA PRO A 42 -24.57 11.79 4.31
C PRO A 42 -24.24 13.26 3.99
N MET A 43 -23.04 13.74 4.37
CA MET A 43 -22.59 15.11 4.11
C MET A 43 -21.28 15.13 3.31
N PRO A 44 -21.08 16.16 2.45
CA PRO A 44 -19.81 16.36 1.74
C PRO A 44 -18.68 16.59 2.73
N GLU A 45 -17.56 15.90 2.55
CA GLU A 45 -16.37 16.03 3.41
C GLU A 45 -15.18 16.54 2.61
N GLU A 46 -14.52 17.59 3.10
CA GLU A 46 -13.24 18.03 2.55
C GLU A 46 -12.20 16.94 2.72
N THR A 47 -11.51 16.64 1.63
CA THR A 47 -10.54 15.55 1.54
C THR A 47 -9.29 16.03 0.85
N GLU A 48 -8.15 15.57 1.35
CA GLU A 48 -6.84 15.93 0.78
C GLU A 48 -6.11 14.69 0.28
N TRP A 49 -5.46 14.79 -0.87
CA TRP A 49 -4.63 13.74 -1.46
C TRP A 49 -3.20 14.22 -1.61
N LEU A 50 -2.22 13.46 -1.11
CA LEU A 50 -0.82 13.69 -1.42
C LEU A 50 -0.58 13.27 -2.88
N ILE A 51 -0.32 14.23 -3.77
CA ILE A 51 -0.19 13.99 -5.22
C ILE A 51 1.25 14.13 -5.74
N GLY A 52 2.19 14.48 -4.86
CA GLY A 52 3.60 14.53 -5.22
C GLY A 52 4.49 15.08 -4.11
N MET A 53 5.80 14.96 -4.32
CA MET A 53 6.80 15.59 -3.49
C MET A 53 7.96 16.10 -4.36
N ARG A 54 8.72 17.05 -3.81
CA ARG A 54 10.03 17.45 -4.36
C ARG A 54 11.01 17.75 -3.22
N PRO A 55 12.33 17.64 -3.45
CA PRO A 55 13.32 18.22 -2.55
C PRO A 55 13.07 19.71 -2.36
N ARG A 56 13.16 20.19 -1.13
CA ARG A 56 12.93 21.60 -0.82
C ARG A 56 13.97 22.47 -1.53
N GLY A 57 13.51 23.55 -2.17
CA GLY A 57 14.35 24.43 -2.99
C GLY A 57 14.58 23.93 -4.43
N SER A 58 14.00 22.80 -4.82
CA SER A 58 13.98 22.34 -6.20
C SER A 58 12.82 22.98 -6.98
N ASP A 59 13.07 23.30 -8.25
CA ASP A 59 12.04 23.76 -9.20
C ASP A 59 11.24 22.61 -9.84
N TYR A 60 11.52 21.37 -9.45
CA TYR A 60 10.80 20.20 -9.97
C TYR A 60 9.31 20.26 -9.58
N ILE A 61 8.43 20.14 -10.57
CA ILE A 61 6.98 20.02 -10.37
C ILE A 61 6.55 18.58 -10.66
N PRO A 62 5.97 17.87 -9.67
CA PRO A 62 5.49 16.51 -9.86
C PRO A 62 4.46 16.41 -11.00
N PRO A 63 4.49 15.34 -11.83
CA PRO A 63 3.59 15.20 -12.97
C PRO A 63 2.10 15.38 -12.64
N PRO A 64 1.57 14.89 -11.50
CA PRO A 64 0.17 15.13 -11.15
C PRO A 64 -0.14 16.60 -10.88
N VAL A 65 0.78 17.34 -10.25
CA VAL A 65 0.64 18.79 -10.02
C VAL A 65 0.63 19.53 -11.35
N ARG A 66 1.53 19.17 -12.26
CA ARG A 66 1.58 19.70 -13.62
C ARG A 66 0.29 19.42 -14.40
N ALA A 67 -0.28 18.23 -14.25
CA ALA A 67 -1.55 17.88 -14.90
C ALA A 67 -2.69 18.81 -14.43
N VAL A 68 -2.79 19.11 -13.14
CA VAL A 68 -3.78 20.06 -12.61
C VAL A 68 -3.53 21.47 -13.14
N GLN A 69 -2.28 21.92 -13.24
CA GLN A 69 -1.95 23.21 -13.86
C GLN A 69 -2.39 23.29 -15.33
N ILE A 70 -2.23 22.20 -16.08
CA ILE A 70 -2.68 22.12 -17.47
C ILE A 70 -4.20 22.20 -17.55
N LEU A 71 -4.92 21.47 -16.69
CA LEU A 71 -6.39 21.52 -16.63
C LEU A 71 -6.89 22.92 -16.27
N GLU A 72 -6.24 23.58 -15.31
CA GLU A 72 -6.55 24.96 -14.95
C GLU A 72 -6.39 25.88 -16.16
N ARG A 73 -5.28 25.78 -16.90
CA ARG A 73 -5.07 26.61 -18.11
C ARG A 73 -6.04 26.28 -19.24
N LEU A 74 -6.30 25.00 -19.47
CA LEU A 74 -7.14 24.51 -20.56
C LEU A 74 -8.58 25.00 -20.43
N TYR A 75 -9.12 24.99 -19.22
CA TYR A 75 -10.51 25.36 -18.96
C TYR A 75 -10.70 26.85 -18.60
N ARG A 76 -9.60 27.60 -18.42
CA ARG A 76 -9.66 29.02 -18.04
C ARG A 76 -10.55 29.88 -18.96
N PRO A 77 -10.48 29.78 -20.30
CA PRO A 77 -11.28 30.64 -21.17
C PRO A 77 -12.78 30.47 -20.89
N TRP A 78 -13.24 29.23 -20.75
CA TRP A 78 -14.64 28.89 -20.50
C TRP A 78 -15.16 29.39 -19.14
N ARG A 79 -14.29 29.40 -18.12
CA ARG A 79 -14.63 29.97 -16.81
C ARG A 79 -14.73 31.49 -16.84
N GLN A 80 -14.04 32.15 -17.77
CA GLN A 80 -14.02 33.60 -17.91
C GLN A 80 -15.04 34.12 -18.93
N CYS A 81 -15.79 33.24 -19.58
CA CYS A 81 -16.85 33.64 -20.49
C CYS A 81 -17.94 34.44 -19.78
N GLU A 82 -18.39 35.49 -20.45
CA GLU A 82 -19.49 36.32 -19.98
C GLU A 82 -20.77 35.48 -19.84
N GLY A 83 -21.47 35.63 -18.72
CA GLY A 83 -22.67 34.82 -18.42
C GLY A 83 -22.41 33.40 -17.86
N ALA A 84 -21.14 32.97 -17.68
CA ALA A 84 -20.85 31.66 -17.10
C ALA A 84 -21.44 31.52 -15.68
N PRO A 85 -22.20 30.45 -15.37
CA PRO A 85 -22.71 30.19 -14.03
C PRO A 85 -21.60 30.03 -12.99
N GLU A 86 -21.88 30.35 -11.72
CA GLU A 86 -20.89 30.27 -10.64
C GLU A 86 -20.27 28.88 -10.48
N GLU A 87 -21.07 27.83 -10.70
CA GLU A 87 -20.62 26.44 -10.65
C GLU A 87 -19.56 26.13 -11.71
N VAL A 88 -19.66 26.74 -12.90
CA VAL A 88 -18.66 26.63 -13.98
C VAL A 88 -17.40 27.40 -13.59
N ARG A 89 -17.55 28.62 -13.08
CA ARG A 89 -16.42 29.47 -12.67
C ARG A 89 -15.57 28.85 -11.58
N THR A 90 -16.17 28.09 -10.67
CA THR A 90 -15.51 27.49 -9.51
C THR A 90 -15.02 26.06 -9.74
N SER A 91 -15.40 25.40 -10.85
CA SER A 91 -15.04 24.01 -11.12
C SER A 91 -13.74 23.88 -11.91
N LEU A 92 -12.82 23.03 -11.44
CA LEU A 92 -11.57 22.72 -12.15
C LEU A 92 -11.84 21.99 -13.48
N LEU A 93 -12.77 21.04 -13.48
CA LEU A 93 -13.09 20.18 -14.63
C LEU A 93 -14.44 20.56 -15.22
N LEU A 94 -14.45 20.81 -16.53
CA LEU A 94 -15.64 21.19 -17.29
C LEU A 94 -15.93 20.20 -18.42
N SER A 95 -17.22 20.01 -18.71
CA SER A 95 -17.71 19.26 -19.86
C SER A 95 -18.52 20.16 -20.79
N PHE A 96 -18.51 19.83 -22.08
CA PHE A 96 -19.31 20.51 -23.11
C PHE A 96 -20.59 19.72 -23.34
N VAL A 97 -21.74 20.37 -23.20
CA VAL A 97 -23.04 19.69 -23.10
C VAL A 97 -23.77 19.54 -24.45
N GLN A 98 -23.31 20.23 -25.50
CA GLN A 98 -23.93 20.19 -26.83
C GLN A 98 -23.07 19.48 -27.89
N LEU A 99 -23.70 18.55 -28.62
CA LEU A 99 -23.17 17.96 -29.86
C LEU A 99 -23.20 19.01 -30.98
N GLY A 100 -22.09 19.13 -31.73
CA GLY A 100 -21.95 20.14 -32.80
C GLY A 100 -21.41 21.50 -32.34
N PHE A 101 -20.88 21.56 -31.11
CA PHE A 101 -20.31 22.75 -30.49
C PHE A 101 -19.32 23.50 -31.40
N ARG A 102 -19.63 24.77 -31.63
CA ARG A 102 -18.68 25.77 -32.11
C ARG A 102 -18.22 26.57 -30.89
N PRO A 103 -16.94 26.47 -30.51
CA PRO A 103 -16.44 27.04 -29.26
C PRO A 103 -16.66 28.56 -29.09
N PHE A 104 -16.97 29.29 -30.15
CA PHE A 104 -16.89 30.74 -30.17
C PHE A 104 -18.24 31.46 -30.24
N ASP A 105 -19.36 30.75 -30.39
CA ASP A 105 -20.66 31.38 -30.69
C ASP A 105 -21.57 31.52 -29.45
N GLU A 106 -21.65 30.51 -28.56
CA GLU A 106 -22.45 30.57 -27.30
C GLU A 106 -21.73 29.85 -26.15
N PRO A 107 -20.74 30.47 -25.50
CA PRO A 107 -19.79 29.75 -24.65
C PRO A 107 -20.29 29.48 -23.22
N ALA A 108 -21.25 30.23 -22.70
CA ALA A 108 -21.67 30.14 -21.28
C ALA A 108 -22.75 29.09 -21.00
N SER A 109 -23.69 28.89 -21.92
CA SER A 109 -24.78 27.90 -21.81
C SER A 109 -24.34 26.48 -22.19
N ALA A 110 -23.26 26.36 -22.97
CA ALA A 110 -22.77 25.10 -23.52
C ALA A 110 -21.74 24.38 -22.64
N VAL A 111 -21.38 24.95 -21.49
CA VAL A 111 -20.36 24.40 -20.58
C VAL A 111 -20.97 24.16 -19.20
N ALA A 112 -20.68 22.99 -18.62
CA ALA A 112 -21.14 22.61 -17.29
C ALA A 112 -20.01 21.93 -16.49
N PRO A 113 -20.10 21.88 -15.15
CA PRO A 113 -19.19 21.08 -14.34
C PRO A 113 -19.20 19.61 -14.80
N MET A 114 -18.00 19.04 -14.95
CA MET A 114 -17.85 17.69 -15.48
C MET A 114 -18.50 16.65 -14.57
N GLN A 115 -19.38 15.82 -15.14
CA GLN A 115 -20.07 14.74 -14.43
C GLN A 115 -19.35 13.40 -14.61
N LEU A 116 -19.71 12.40 -13.78
CA LEU A 116 -19.09 11.08 -13.83
C LEU A 116 -19.23 10.39 -15.19
N HIS A 117 -20.38 10.53 -15.85
CA HIS A 117 -20.61 9.96 -17.17
C HIS A 117 -19.67 10.59 -18.21
N SER A 118 -19.46 11.92 -18.15
CA SER A 118 -18.54 12.64 -19.04
C SER A 118 -17.09 12.17 -18.87
N ILE A 119 -16.65 11.89 -17.64
CA ILE A 119 -15.32 11.31 -17.37
C ILE A 119 -15.19 9.92 -18.01
N ARG A 120 -16.21 9.07 -17.86
CA ARG A 120 -16.22 7.73 -18.45
C ARG A 120 -16.14 7.81 -19.97
N ASP A 121 -16.90 8.71 -20.58
CA ASP A 121 -16.97 8.84 -22.03
C ASP A 121 -15.64 9.41 -22.57
N ALA A 122 -15.02 10.37 -21.88
CA ALA A 122 -13.67 10.84 -22.20
C ALA A 122 -12.60 9.74 -22.10
N GLN A 123 -12.68 8.86 -21.09
CA GLN A 123 -11.77 7.72 -20.97
C GLN A 123 -11.93 6.71 -22.11
N ARG A 124 -13.17 6.45 -22.55
CA ARG A 124 -13.45 5.60 -23.70
C ARG A 124 -12.93 6.21 -24.99
N GLU A 125 -13.18 7.50 -25.20
CA GLU A 125 -12.70 8.23 -26.37
C GLU A 125 -11.17 8.19 -26.45
N PHE A 126 -10.48 8.32 -25.30
CA PHE A 126 -9.04 8.17 -25.25
C PHE A 126 -8.58 6.79 -25.75
N ILE A 127 -9.25 5.71 -25.32
CA ILE A 127 -8.91 4.34 -25.75
C ILE A 127 -9.13 4.21 -27.26
N VAL A 128 -10.31 4.59 -27.75
CA VAL A 128 -10.66 4.51 -29.18
C VAL A 128 -9.64 5.25 -30.07
N ARG A 129 -9.15 6.42 -29.62
CA ARG A 129 -8.23 7.24 -30.40
C ARG A 129 -6.76 6.84 -30.31
N ASN A 130 -6.33 6.25 -29.20
CA ASN A 130 -4.90 6.09 -28.89
C ASN A 130 -4.44 4.64 -28.70
N VAL A 131 -5.37 3.68 -28.66
CA VAL A 131 -5.05 2.26 -28.44
C VAL A 131 -5.51 1.44 -29.63
N ASP A 132 -4.58 0.75 -30.28
CA ASP A 132 -4.92 -0.23 -31.30
C ASP A 132 -5.48 -1.50 -30.65
N LEU A 133 -6.81 -1.59 -30.64
CA LEU A 133 -7.54 -2.78 -30.20
C LEU A 133 -7.92 -3.70 -31.36
N ALA A 134 -7.74 -3.26 -32.61
CA ALA A 134 -8.06 -4.08 -33.77
C ALA A 134 -7.03 -5.22 -33.94
N SER A 135 -5.77 -4.96 -33.58
CA SER A 135 -4.68 -5.93 -33.57
C SER A 135 -4.70 -6.88 -32.36
N LEU A 136 -5.67 -6.73 -31.45
CA LEU A 136 -5.73 -7.56 -30.25
C LEU A 136 -6.08 -9.01 -30.61
N PRO A 137 -5.33 -10.02 -30.13
CA PRO A 137 -5.69 -11.42 -30.32
C PRO A 137 -7.02 -11.74 -29.63
N ALA A 138 -7.75 -12.73 -30.14
CA ALA A 138 -9.04 -13.14 -29.56
C ALA A 138 -8.90 -13.72 -28.14
N THR A 139 -7.72 -14.27 -27.82
CA THR A 139 -7.40 -14.81 -26.50
C THR A 139 -6.10 -14.24 -25.96
N SER A 140 -6.05 -14.04 -24.65
CA SER A 140 -4.82 -13.65 -23.96
C SER A 140 -3.83 -14.83 -23.92
N ALA A 141 -2.57 -14.56 -23.59
CA ALA A 141 -1.57 -15.61 -23.33
C ALA A 141 -1.98 -16.59 -22.20
N ARG A 142 -3.05 -16.28 -21.46
CA ARG A 142 -3.62 -17.08 -20.36
C ARG A 142 -4.92 -17.78 -20.76
N GLY A 143 -5.34 -17.67 -22.02
CA GLY A 143 -6.59 -18.22 -22.52
C GLY A 143 -7.84 -17.43 -22.13
N GLU A 144 -7.69 -16.19 -21.63
CA GLU A 144 -8.83 -15.33 -21.33
C GLU A 144 -9.42 -14.76 -22.64
N ASP A 145 -10.74 -14.66 -22.73
CA ASP A 145 -11.42 -14.08 -23.89
C ASP A 145 -11.23 -12.56 -23.93
N LEU A 146 -10.70 -12.08 -25.05
CA LEU A 146 -10.44 -10.66 -25.31
C LEU A 146 -11.38 -10.07 -26.36
N SER A 147 -12.30 -10.87 -26.93
CA SER A 147 -13.26 -10.45 -27.96
C SER A 147 -14.00 -9.17 -27.59
N ALA A 148 -14.49 -9.08 -26.35
CA ALA A 148 -15.22 -7.92 -25.84
C ALA A 148 -14.44 -6.59 -25.94
N TYR A 149 -13.11 -6.61 -25.84
CA TYR A 149 -12.30 -5.39 -25.99
C TYR A 149 -12.24 -4.95 -27.46
N LYS A 150 -12.16 -5.92 -28.38
CA LYS A 150 -12.15 -5.68 -29.81
C LYS A 150 -13.52 -5.25 -30.33
N ASP A 151 -14.56 -6.01 -29.98
CA ASP A 151 -15.93 -5.79 -30.47
C ASP A 151 -16.52 -4.45 -29.99
N THR A 152 -16.15 -4.03 -28.78
CA THR A 152 -16.59 -2.74 -28.23
C THR A 152 -15.60 -1.61 -28.47
N MET A 153 -14.47 -1.85 -29.14
CA MET A 153 -13.35 -0.91 -29.27
C MET A 153 -12.96 -0.30 -27.92
N GLY A 154 -12.95 -1.12 -26.86
CA GLY A 154 -12.63 -0.70 -25.49
C GLY A 154 -13.79 -0.07 -24.71
N GLY A 155 -15.00 -0.01 -25.27
CA GLY A 155 -16.20 0.48 -24.60
C GLY A 155 -16.58 -0.31 -23.34
N CYS A 156 -16.15 -1.58 -23.26
CA CYS A 156 -16.27 -2.45 -22.09
C CYS A 156 -15.38 -2.03 -20.91
N VAL A 157 -14.40 -1.13 -21.11
CA VAL A 157 -13.51 -0.66 -20.05
C VAL A 157 -14.24 0.31 -19.13
N ALA A 158 -14.43 -0.10 -17.87
CA ALA A 158 -15.07 0.71 -16.85
C ALA A 158 -14.06 1.66 -16.15
N PRO A 159 -14.48 2.85 -15.68
CA PRO A 159 -13.60 3.79 -14.96
C PRO A 159 -12.90 3.16 -13.74
N ARG A 160 -13.56 2.19 -13.08
CA ARG A 160 -12.97 1.44 -11.96
C ARG A 160 -11.76 0.59 -12.36
N GLN A 161 -11.68 0.12 -13.62
CA GLN A 161 -10.56 -0.70 -14.10
C GLN A 161 -9.28 0.12 -14.25
N TRP A 162 -9.37 1.41 -14.59
CA TRP A 162 -8.21 2.32 -14.58
C TRP A 162 -7.56 2.43 -13.21
N ARG A 163 -8.40 2.59 -12.17
CA ARG A 163 -7.93 2.61 -10.77
C ARG A 163 -7.29 1.28 -10.40
N LYS A 164 -7.87 0.16 -10.84
CA LYS A 164 -7.31 -1.17 -10.60
C LYS A 164 -5.95 -1.37 -11.23
N ASN A 165 -5.81 -1.02 -12.51
CA ASN A 165 -4.57 -1.13 -13.24
C ASN A 165 -3.46 -0.28 -12.60
N PHE A 166 -3.76 0.99 -12.26
CA PHE A 166 -2.82 1.87 -11.56
C PHE A 166 -2.34 1.28 -10.22
N ALA A 167 -3.27 0.74 -9.41
CA ALA A 167 -2.94 0.11 -8.14
C ALA A 167 -2.02 -1.11 -8.32
N GLN A 168 -2.35 -1.96 -9.28
CA GLN A 168 -1.61 -3.17 -9.60
C GLN A 168 -0.22 -2.84 -10.13
N TYR A 169 -0.09 -1.82 -10.97
CA TYR A 169 1.20 -1.33 -11.45
C TYR A 169 2.08 -0.86 -10.29
N LEU A 170 1.59 0.05 -9.44
CA LEU A 170 2.36 0.55 -8.30
C LEU A 170 2.78 -0.56 -7.34
N TRP A 171 1.88 -1.52 -7.08
CA TRP A 171 2.18 -2.67 -6.25
C TRP A 171 3.26 -3.59 -6.85
N ARG A 172 3.21 -3.83 -8.17
CA ARG A 172 4.24 -4.61 -8.89
C ARG A 172 5.60 -3.93 -8.85
N VAL A 173 5.63 -2.60 -8.84
CA VAL A 173 6.88 -1.83 -8.70
C VAL A 173 7.40 -1.87 -7.26
N ASP A 174 6.55 -1.67 -6.25
CA ASP A 174 6.92 -1.76 -4.84
C ASP A 174 5.73 -2.20 -3.97
N SER A 175 5.78 -3.42 -3.45
CA SER A 175 4.74 -4.00 -2.59
C SER A 175 4.64 -3.32 -1.22
N ARG A 176 5.56 -2.44 -0.84
CA ARG A 176 5.41 -1.63 0.38
C ARG A 176 4.45 -0.46 0.18
N MET A 177 3.98 -0.22 -1.05
CA MET A 177 3.09 0.90 -1.39
C MET A 177 1.62 0.68 -1.04
N ALA A 178 1.17 -0.51 -0.60
CA ALA A 178 -0.25 -0.72 -0.27
C ALA A 178 -0.85 0.31 0.70
N PRO A 179 -0.17 0.73 1.79
CA PRO A 179 -0.70 1.79 2.66
C PRO A 179 -0.88 3.11 1.92
N ALA A 180 0.07 3.47 1.05
CA ALA A 180 -0.02 4.68 0.23
C ALA A 180 -1.14 4.58 -0.82
N ILE A 181 -1.33 3.41 -1.44
CA ILE A 181 -2.44 3.14 -2.38
C ILE A 181 -3.79 3.24 -1.67
N ALA A 182 -3.91 2.65 -0.47
CA ALA A 182 -5.11 2.72 0.36
C ALA A 182 -5.45 4.17 0.74
N GLN A 183 -4.44 4.95 1.15
CA GLN A 183 -4.57 6.37 1.46
C GLN A 183 -4.98 7.19 0.23
N GLN A 184 -4.38 6.92 -0.94
CA GLN A 184 -4.67 7.61 -2.19
C GLN A 184 -6.12 7.36 -2.65
N PHE A 185 -6.62 6.15 -2.46
CA PHE A 185 -7.98 5.80 -2.86
C PHE A 185 -9.04 6.03 -1.78
N LYS A 186 -8.62 6.47 -0.59
CA LYS A 186 -9.49 6.71 0.57
C LYS A 186 -10.28 5.44 0.90
N HIS A 187 -9.62 4.29 0.82
CA HIS A 187 -10.22 3.04 1.28
C HIS A 187 -10.35 3.08 2.79
N LEU A 188 -11.51 2.64 3.30
CA LEU A 188 -11.81 2.62 4.73
C LEU A 188 -10.94 1.60 5.48
N SER A 189 -10.37 0.62 4.77
CA SER A 189 -9.42 -0.34 5.31
C SER A 189 -8.37 -0.76 4.27
N LEU A 190 -7.22 -1.21 4.76
CA LEU A 190 -6.17 -1.81 3.92
C LEU A 190 -6.67 -3.11 3.27
N ALA A 191 -7.47 -3.90 3.99
CA ALA A 191 -8.11 -5.11 3.50
C ALA A 191 -8.95 -4.88 2.24
N MET A 192 -9.66 -3.75 2.11
CA MET A 192 -10.36 -3.40 0.86
C MET A 192 -9.40 -3.17 -0.32
N THR A 193 -8.18 -2.69 -0.04
CA THR A 193 -7.14 -2.49 -1.06
C THR A 193 -6.49 -3.81 -1.43
N GLU A 194 -6.31 -4.70 -0.47
CA GLU A 194 -5.75 -6.03 -0.71
C GLU A 194 -6.77 -6.92 -1.43
N GLU A 195 -8.01 -6.99 -0.96
CA GLU A 195 -9.06 -7.82 -1.55
C GLU A 195 -9.45 -7.35 -2.96
N ALA A 196 -9.72 -6.06 -3.17
CA ALA A 196 -10.24 -5.57 -4.45
C ALA A 196 -9.20 -5.47 -5.58
N TYR A 197 -7.91 -5.56 -5.26
CA TYR A 197 -6.80 -5.33 -6.19
C TYR A 197 -5.73 -6.44 -6.19
N ILE A 198 -5.52 -7.13 -5.07
CA ILE A 198 -4.58 -8.25 -4.89
C ILE A 198 -5.31 -9.60 -4.97
N GLY A 199 -6.58 -9.68 -4.53
CA GLY A 199 -7.36 -10.93 -4.50
C GLY A 199 -7.72 -11.55 -5.87
N ASN A 200 -7.72 -10.77 -6.96
CA ASN A 200 -8.19 -11.24 -8.27
C ASN A 200 -7.09 -11.68 -9.25
N ASP A 201 -5.81 -11.55 -8.92
CA ASP A 201 -4.71 -12.01 -9.78
C ASP A 201 -4.17 -13.33 -9.22
N ILE A 202 -4.72 -14.45 -9.70
CA ILE A 202 -4.37 -15.81 -9.27
C ILE A 202 -2.88 -16.09 -9.49
N VAL A 203 -2.27 -15.49 -10.52
CA VAL A 203 -0.83 -15.64 -10.79
C VAL A 203 -0.03 -14.85 -9.75
N LEU A 204 -0.44 -13.63 -9.41
CA LEU A 204 0.20 -12.85 -8.35
C LEU A 204 0.02 -13.49 -6.96
N LEU A 205 -1.15 -14.05 -6.66
CA LEU A 205 -1.36 -14.84 -5.45
C LEU A 205 -0.52 -16.11 -5.45
N LYS A 206 -0.38 -16.79 -6.58
CA LYS A 206 0.53 -17.94 -6.73
C LYS A 206 1.98 -17.53 -6.59
N ASP A 207 2.40 -16.38 -7.10
CA ASP A 207 3.80 -15.91 -7.01
C ASP A 207 4.12 -15.44 -5.60
N ILE A 208 3.21 -14.71 -4.95
CA ILE A 208 3.36 -14.28 -3.55
C ILE A 208 3.28 -15.50 -2.62
N ASN A 209 2.32 -16.41 -2.83
CA ASN A 209 2.25 -17.65 -2.05
C ASN A 209 3.44 -18.55 -2.36
N SER A 210 3.93 -18.61 -3.59
CA SER A 210 5.11 -19.39 -3.98
C SER A 210 6.38 -18.82 -3.35
N ALA A 211 6.59 -17.50 -3.42
CA ALA A 211 7.70 -16.83 -2.74
C ALA A 211 7.62 -16.96 -1.23
N ARG A 212 6.41 -16.90 -0.65
CA ARG A 212 6.19 -17.13 0.78
C ARG A 212 6.46 -18.58 1.15
N THR A 213 5.92 -19.54 0.40
CA THR A 213 6.16 -20.97 0.56
C THR A 213 7.63 -21.28 0.44
N GLN A 214 8.32 -20.70 -0.55
CA GLN A 214 9.77 -20.83 -0.74
C GLN A 214 10.53 -20.32 0.47
N LYS A 215 10.23 -19.12 0.98
CA LYS A 215 10.83 -18.60 2.22
C LYS A 215 10.49 -19.42 3.46
N THR A 216 9.28 -19.96 3.56
CA THR A 216 8.88 -20.87 4.64
C THR A 216 9.69 -22.17 4.56
N VAL A 217 9.87 -22.73 3.36
CA VAL A 217 10.69 -23.93 3.12
C VAL A 217 12.14 -23.67 3.49
N GLU A 218 12.70 -22.51 3.11
CA GLU A 218 14.06 -22.11 3.49
C GLU A 218 14.22 -21.98 5.01
N LEU A 219 13.28 -21.33 5.68
CA LEU A 219 13.26 -21.21 7.14
C LEU A 219 13.18 -22.59 7.82
N PHE A 220 12.29 -23.46 7.35
CA PHE A 220 12.13 -24.81 7.89
C PHE A 220 13.33 -25.72 7.61
N ARG A 221 13.98 -25.56 6.46
CA ARG A 221 15.24 -26.24 6.14
C ARG A 221 16.39 -25.73 7.02
N ALA A 222 16.44 -24.43 7.30
CA ALA A 222 17.38 -23.88 8.27
C ALA A 222 17.16 -24.48 9.66
N TRP A 223 15.91 -24.65 10.09
CA TRP A 223 15.56 -25.28 11.36
C TRP A 223 15.88 -26.78 11.44
N SER A 224 15.87 -27.48 10.31
CA SER A 224 16.17 -28.92 10.27
C SER A 224 17.66 -29.21 10.27
N LYS A 225 18.48 -28.30 9.73
CA LYS A 225 19.94 -28.46 9.63
C LYS A 225 20.69 -27.95 10.85
N ASN A 226 20.24 -26.84 11.42
CA ASN A 226 20.92 -26.21 12.54
C ASN A 226 20.01 -26.20 13.76
N ASP A 227 20.63 -26.43 14.93
CA ASP A 227 20.05 -26.03 16.20
C ASP A 227 20.13 -24.53 16.43
N GLN A 228 19.78 -23.72 15.42
CA GLN A 228 19.71 -22.28 15.59
C GLN A 228 18.62 -22.00 16.62
N ALA A 229 19.08 -21.64 17.81
CA ALA A 229 18.26 -21.38 18.96
C ALA A 229 17.25 -20.28 18.60
N SER A 230 16.03 -20.44 19.11
CA SER A 230 14.87 -19.63 18.73
C SER A 230 14.52 -18.63 19.83
N ALA A 231 13.98 -17.46 19.47
CA ALA A 231 13.51 -16.47 20.43
C ALA A 231 12.14 -15.93 20.03
N GLY A 232 11.16 -16.20 20.91
CA GLY A 232 9.77 -15.79 20.75
C GLY A 232 8.87 -16.55 21.72
N PHE A 233 7.72 -15.98 22.09
CA PHE A 233 6.74 -16.65 22.97
C PHE A 233 6.08 -17.88 22.30
N PHE A 234 6.24 -18.04 20.99
CA PHE A 234 5.74 -19.20 20.24
C PHE A 234 6.58 -20.48 20.38
N SER A 235 7.64 -20.45 21.20
CA SER A 235 8.62 -21.56 21.33
C SER A 235 8.00 -22.93 21.67
N GLY A 236 6.82 -22.96 22.31
CA GLY A 236 6.09 -24.19 22.61
C GLY A 236 5.60 -24.93 21.36
N ARG A 237 4.72 -24.31 20.57
CA ARG A 237 4.15 -24.93 19.36
C ARG A 237 5.17 -25.03 18.22
N LEU A 238 6.12 -24.10 18.18
CA LEU A 238 7.20 -24.14 17.20
C LEU A 238 8.09 -25.38 17.36
N ARG A 239 8.33 -25.83 18.61
CA ARG A 239 9.09 -27.06 18.88
C ARG A 239 8.42 -28.30 18.29
N GLU A 240 7.09 -28.38 18.32
CA GLU A 240 6.39 -29.54 17.75
C GLU A 240 6.49 -29.57 16.23
N HIS A 241 6.25 -28.44 15.55
CA HIS A 241 6.47 -28.36 14.10
C HIS A 241 7.93 -28.64 13.74
N ARG A 242 8.89 -28.15 14.53
CA ARG A 242 10.32 -28.42 14.33
C ARG A 242 10.66 -29.90 14.45
N ARG A 243 10.09 -30.59 15.44
CA ARG A 243 10.24 -32.05 15.62
C ARG A 243 9.67 -32.81 14.43
N GLN A 244 8.49 -32.43 13.96
CA GLN A 244 7.84 -33.04 12.79
C GLN A 244 8.67 -32.82 11.52
N ILE A 245 9.21 -31.62 11.32
CA ILE A 245 10.08 -31.30 10.17
C ILE A 245 11.38 -32.10 10.25
N ALA A 246 12.00 -32.24 11.43
CA ALA A 246 13.23 -33.01 11.60
C ALA A 246 13.03 -34.48 11.21
N VAL A 247 11.96 -35.12 11.70
CA VAL A 247 11.57 -36.49 11.31
C VAL A 247 11.27 -36.57 9.81
N LEU A 248 10.62 -35.55 9.25
CA LEU A 248 10.24 -35.53 7.83
C LEU A 248 11.44 -35.52 6.88
N VAL A 249 12.58 -34.95 7.29
CA VAL A 249 13.78 -34.82 6.44
C VAL A 249 14.88 -35.82 6.77
N GLU A 250 14.71 -36.64 7.82
CA GLU A 250 15.71 -37.61 8.26
C GLU A 250 16.04 -38.62 7.16
N GLY A 251 17.33 -38.81 6.87
CA GLY A 251 17.83 -39.74 5.87
C GLY A 251 17.55 -39.37 4.40
N LYS A 252 16.93 -38.22 4.12
CA LYS A 252 16.64 -37.75 2.76
C LYS A 252 17.80 -36.96 2.16
N SER A 253 17.95 -37.02 0.84
CA SER A 253 18.83 -36.09 0.12
C SER A 253 18.30 -34.64 0.21
N GLU A 254 19.14 -33.67 -0.12
CA GLU A 254 18.79 -32.25 -0.05
C GLU A 254 17.58 -31.86 -0.90
N GLU A 255 17.44 -32.46 -2.09
CA GLU A 255 16.31 -32.22 -2.99
C GLU A 255 15.03 -32.86 -2.44
N GLU A 256 15.12 -34.10 -1.95
CA GLU A 256 13.99 -34.82 -1.35
C GLU A 256 13.50 -34.16 -0.06
N ALA A 257 14.41 -33.68 0.78
CA ALA A 257 14.09 -32.92 1.99
C ALA A 257 13.37 -31.61 1.66
N THR A 258 13.85 -30.88 0.65
CA THR A 258 13.23 -29.62 0.20
C THR A 258 11.83 -29.85 -0.36
N SER A 259 11.64 -30.91 -1.17
CA SER A 259 10.33 -31.29 -1.67
C SER A 259 9.37 -31.69 -0.55
N ALA A 260 9.84 -32.53 0.40
CA ALA A 260 9.02 -32.96 1.52
C ALA A 260 8.58 -31.78 2.42
N ILE A 261 9.47 -30.83 2.70
CA ILE A 261 9.13 -29.62 3.45
C ILE A 261 8.10 -28.78 2.68
N ARG A 262 8.26 -28.63 1.36
CA ARG A 262 7.28 -27.89 0.52
C ARG A 262 5.90 -28.53 0.59
N ASP A 263 5.81 -29.84 0.46
CA ASP A 263 4.55 -30.58 0.53
C ASP A 263 3.91 -30.44 1.92
N TYR A 264 4.72 -30.49 2.98
CA TYR A 264 4.26 -30.26 4.35
C TYR A 264 3.70 -28.84 4.55
N VAL A 265 4.39 -27.82 4.04
CA VAL A 265 3.95 -26.41 4.11
C VAL A 265 2.62 -26.19 3.40
N VAL A 266 2.46 -26.77 2.21
CA VAL A 266 1.24 -26.65 1.41
C VAL A 266 0.09 -27.42 2.06
N THR A 267 0.32 -28.66 2.47
CA THR A 267 -0.72 -29.53 3.05
C THR A 267 -1.25 -29.00 4.37
N ASN A 268 -0.38 -28.40 5.20
CA ASN A 268 -0.74 -27.86 6.51
C ASN A 268 -1.07 -26.36 6.48
N ASP A 269 -1.15 -25.75 5.29
CA ASP A 269 -1.39 -24.31 5.06
C ASP A 269 -0.55 -23.39 5.97
N LEU A 270 0.75 -23.71 6.09
CA LEU A 270 1.66 -23.01 7.01
C LEU A 270 2.07 -21.64 6.47
N ARG A 271 1.30 -20.62 6.85
CA ARG A 271 1.51 -19.23 6.41
C ARG A 271 2.33 -18.43 7.41
N ILE A 272 3.56 -18.11 7.03
CA ILE A 272 4.43 -17.21 7.78
C ILE A 272 4.38 -15.81 7.18
N TRP A 273 4.14 -14.84 8.05
CA TRP A 273 4.10 -13.41 7.70
C TRP A 273 5.42 -12.75 8.07
N PHE A 274 6.35 -12.75 7.11
CA PHE A 274 7.69 -12.15 7.23
C PHE A 274 7.61 -10.62 7.43
N SER A 275 8.52 -10.06 8.24
CA SER A 275 8.78 -8.62 8.34
C SER A 275 10.15 -8.35 8.92
N ASP A 276 10.70 -7.17 8.69
CA ASP A 276 12.07 -6.78 9.10
C ASP A 276 12.33 -6.91 10.61
N HIS A 277 11.30 -6.82 11.44
CA HIS A 277 11.44 -6.95 12.88
C HIS A 277 11.23 -8.38 13.38
N GLY A 278 10.56 -9.24 12.62
CA GLY A 278 10.28 -10.62 13.02
C GLY A 278 9.23 -11.28 12.14
N HIS A 279 9.05 -12.58 12.33
CA HIS A 279 8.05 -13.38 11.64
C HIS A 279 6.78 -13.54 12.47
N CYS A 280 5.63 -13.69 11.80
CA CYS A 280 4.34 -13.88 12.44
C CYS A 280 3.68 -15.19 11.96
N PHE A 281 3.27 -16.01 12.93
CA PHE A 281 2.69 -17.34 12.77
C PHE A 281 1.18 -17.37 13.09
N ILE A 282 0.47 -16.25 12.86
CA ILE A 282 -0.96 -16.16 13.18
C ILE A 282 -1.82 -17.23 12.49
N GLY A 283 -1.43 -17.70 11.30
CA GLY A 283 -2.16 -18.76 10.58
C GLY A 283 -2.22 -20.10 11.33
N LEU A 284 -1.31 -20.33 12.28
CA LEU A 284 -1.34 -21.53 13.14
C LEU A 284 -2.31 -21.42 14.31
N ASN A 285 -2.56 -20.20 14.78
CA ASN A 285 -3.49 -19.92 15.87
C ASN A 285 -3.87 -18.45 15.85
N PRO A 286 -5.06 -18.09 15.36
CA PRO A 286 -5.46 -16.69 15.32
C PRO A 286 -5.71 -16.08 16.70
N ASP A 287 -6.03 -16.92 17.69
CA ASP A 287 -6.36 -16.53 19.05
C ASP A 287 -5.14 -16.01 19.82
N GLY A 288 -5.29 -14.83 20.44
CA GLY A 288 -4.21 -14.17 21.20
C GLY A 288 -3.31 -13.26 20.35
N ALA A 289 -3.70 -12.97 19.11
CA ALA A 289 -2.95 -12.06 18.25
C ALA A 289 -3.08 -10.61 18.72
N LYS A 290 -2.05 -10.12 19.44
CA LYS A 290 -2.04 -8.77 20.05
C LYS A 290 -2.31 -7.61 19.09
N CYS A 291 -1.98 -7.75 17.80
CA CYS A 291 -2.33 -6.74 16.79
C CYS A 291 -3.86 -6.65 16.60
N HIS A 292 -4.55 -7.78 16.52
CA HIS A 292 -6.00 -7.81 16.42
C HIS A 292 -6.68 -7.39 17.73
N GLU A 293 -6.15 -7.77 18.88
CA GLU A 293 -6.63 -7.32 20.19
C GLU A 293 -6.57 -5.79 20.29
N LYS A 294 -5.42 -5.21 19.93
CA LYS A 294 -5.24 -3.75 19.91
C LYS A 294 -6.18 -3.05 18.91
N ALA A 295 -6.55 -3.72 17.83
CA ALA A 295 -7.45 -3.19 16.82
C ALA A 295 -8.93 -3.46 17.08
N GLY A 296 -9.28 -4.25 18.10
CA GLY A 296 -10.66 -4.72 18.32
C GLY A 296 -11.18 -5.62 17.19
N THR A 297 -10.30 -6.34 16.48
CA THR A 297 -10.63 -7.19 15.33
C THR A 297 -10.25 -8.65 15.55
N SER A 298 -10.21 -9.10 16.81
CA SER A 298 -9.90 -10.49 17.16
C SER A 298 -10.98 -11.43 16.66
N SER A 299 -10.56 -12.44 15.90
CA SER A 299 -11.40 -13.49 15.35
C SER A 299 -10.57 -14.76 15.20
N TRP A 300 -11.18 -15.90 15.51
CA TRP A 300 -10.64 -17.23 15.24
C TRP A 300 -10.38 -17.46 13.74
N SER A 301 -11.01 -16.67 12.86
CA SER A 301 -10.84 -16.74 11.41
C SER A 301 -9.69 -15.87 10.87
N ASN A 302 -8.97 -15.13 11.72
CA ASN A 302 -7.89 -14.24 11.24
C ASN A 302 -6.67 -15.03 10.75
N GLN A 303 -6.45 -15.06 9.44
CA GLN A 303 -5.31 -15.76 8.82
C GLN A 303 -4.10 -14.85 8.54
N ALA A 304 -4.20 -13.57 8.89
CA ALA A 304 -3.21 -12.54 8.61
C ALA A 304 -3.12 -11.55 9.76
N PRO A 305 -1.93 -10.98 10.07
CA PRO A 305 -1.81 -9.98 11.12
C PRO A 305 -2.51 -8.67 10.74
N ASN A 306 -3.09 -7.98 11.71
CA ASN A 306 -3.64 -6.65 11.50
C ASN A 306 -2.52 -5.63 11.25
N VAL A 307 -2.34 -5.22 9.99
CA VAL A 307 -1.26 -4.33 9.56
C VAL A 307 -1.33 -2.95 10.23
N ALA A 308 -2.53 -2.44 10.54
CA ALA A 308 -2.70 -1.09 11.11
C ALA A 308 -2.12 -0.98 12.54
N THR A 309 -2.14 -2.08 13.28
CA THR A 309 -1.67 -2.14 14.68
C THR A 309 -0.44 -3.05 14.85
N ARG A 310 0.06 -3.63 13.76
CA ARG A 310 1.30 -4.38 13.72
C ARG A 310 2.48 -3.43 13.86
N GLU A 311 3.07 -3.42 15.04
CA GLU A 311 4.29 -2.67 15.33
C GLU A 311 5.24 -3.51 16.20
N PRO A 312 6.56 -3.24 16.19
CA PRO A 312 7.53 -4.02 16.96
C PRO A 312 7.19 -4.09 18.44
N SER A 313 6.66 -3.00 18.99
CA SER A 313 6.23 -2.85 20.37
C SER A 313 5.18 -3.89 20.76
N VAL A 314 4.22 -4.13 19.85
CA VAL A 314 3.08 -5.04 20.02
C VAL A 314 3.51 -6.48 19.70
N CYS A 315 4.24 -6.66 18.61
CA CYS A 315 4.67 -7.96 18.13
C CYS A 315 5.63 -8.66 19.09
N ALA A 316 6.60 -7.95 19.68
CA ALA A 316 7.58 -8.56 20.60
C ALA A 316 6.96 -9.23 21.84
N GLY A 317 5.73 -8.86 22.21
CA GLY A 317 4.99 -9.49 23.30
C GLY A 317 3.93 -10.49 22.82
N CYS A 318 3.75 -10.70 21.53
CA CYS A 318 2.73 -11.57 20.95
C CYS A 318 3.17 -13.04 21.03
N SER A 319 2.23 -13.95 21.30
CA SER A 319 2.50 -15.39 21.23
C SER A 319 2.96 -15.78 19.83
N HIS A 320 2.34 -15.26 18.77
CA HIS A 320 2.59 -15.62 17.36
C HIS A 320 3.89 -15.09 16.76
N TYR A 321 4.74 -14.45 17.56
CA TYR A 321 5.89 -13.71 17.07
C TYR A 321 7.19 -14.47 17.28
N TYR A 322 8.00 -14.48 16.23
CA TYR A 322 9.28 -15.19 16.15
C TYR A 322 10.38 -14.26 15.62
N VAL A 323 11.56 -14.38 16.19
CA VAL A 323 12.76 -13.63 15.78
C VAL A 323 13.96 -14.57 15.76
N ASP A 324 14.80 -14.39 14.75
CA ASP A 324 16.06 -15.09 14.51
C ASP A 324 17.17 -14.07 14.15
N HIS A 325 18.32 -14.59 13.69
CA HIS A 325 19.50 -13.80 13.34
C HIS A 325 19.27 -12.81 12.19
N ASP A 326 18.37 -13.10 11.24
CA ASP A 326 18.10 -12.24 10.08
C ASP A 326 17.54 -10.87 10.50
N HIS A 327 16.95 -10.80 11.69
CA HIS A 327 16.35 -9.57 12.22
C HIS A 327 17.33 -8.73 13.05
N ARG A 328 18.57 -9.20 13.25
CA ARG A 328 19.57 -8.53 14.09
C ARG A 328 19.79 -7.08 13.66
N ASP A 329 19.95 -6.84 12.37
CA ASP A 329 20.22 -5.50 11.82
C ASP A 329 19.08 -4.51 12.06
N TYR A 330 17.83 -4.98 11.99
CA TYR A 330 16.69 -4.17 12.34
C TYR A 330 16.73 -3.78 13.82
N TRP A 331 16.95 -4.76 14.71
CA TRP A 331 16.94 -4.54 16.14
C TRP A 331 18.15 -3.72 16.62
N GLN A 332 19.30 -3.86 15.97
CA GLN A 332 20.49 -3.05 16.23
C GLN A 332 20.24 -1.59 15.84
N ARG A 333 19.75 -1.32 14.62
CA ARG A 333 19.39 0.05 14.21
C ARG A 333 18.36 0.68 15.14
N ARG A 334 17.37 -0.11 15.58
CA ARG A 334 16.38 0.34 16.55
C ARG A 334 17.01 0.66 17.90
N LEU A 335 17.95 -0.14 18.39
CA LEU A 335 18.70 0.12 19.61
C LEU A 335 19.46 1.44 19.49
N ASP A 336 20.31 1.56 18.47
CA ASP A 336 21.18 2.72 18.23
C ASP A 336 20.36 4.02 18.17
N ALA A 337 19.27 4.01 17.40
CA ALA A 337 18.38 5.17 17.27
C ALA A 337 17.80 5.63 18.61
N HIS A 338 17.44 4.70 19.51
CA HIS A 338 16.88 5.05 20.81
C HIS A 338 17.95 5.38 21.85
N GLU A 339 19.18 4.88 21.69
CA GLU A 339 20.31 5.25 22.53
C GLU A 339 20.74 6.69 22.28
N VAL A 340 20.76 7.13 21.01
CA VAL A 340 20.96 8.54 20.65
C VAL A 340 19.92 9.45 21.32
N LEU A 341 18.64 9.08 21.28
CA LEU A 341 17.58 9.85 21.93
C LEU A 341 17.72 9.89 23.47
N ALA A 342 18.12 8.78 24.07
CA ALA A 342 18.35 8.72 25.52
C ALA A 342 19.57 9.55 25.94
N LEU A 343 20.64 9.56 25.13
CA LEU A 343 21.81 10.41 25.36
C LEU A 343 21.48 11.89 25.22
N ALA A 344 20.67 12.26 24.22
CA ALA A 344 20.21 13.64 24.04
C ALA A 344 19.43 14.14 25.27
N SER A 345 18.52 13.32 25.82
CA SER A 345 17.77 13.68 27.04
C SER A 345 18.72 13.94 28.23
N LYS A 346 19.70 13.04 28.43
CA LYS A 346 20.69 13.18 29.51
C LYS A 346 21.55 14.44 29.37
N ARG A 347 21.91 14.85 28.15
CA ARG A 347 22.71 16.08 27.91
C ARG A 347 21.99 17.36 28.33
N VAL A 348 20.67 17.37 28.28
CA VAL A 348 19.83 18.50 28.71
C VAL A 348 19.41 18.36 30.19
N GLY A 349 19.94 17.37 30.91
CA GLY A 349 19.61 17.12 32.32
C GLY A 349 18.25 16.45 32.53
N GLU A 350 17.61 15.98 31.46
CA GLU A 350 16.28 15.36 31.52
C GLU A 350 16.36 13.82 31.52
N LYS A 351 15.36 13.18 32.12
CA LYS A 351 15.19 11.73 32.02
C LYS A 351 14.62 11.38 30.64
N PRO A 352 15.14 10.33 29.95
CA PRO A 352 14.56 9.89 28.70
C PRO A 352 13.07 9.59 28.84
N PRO A 353 12.22 9.96 27.87
CA PRO A 353 10.79 9.66 27.92
C PRO A 353 10.54 8.17 28.15
N ARG A 354 9.48 7.82 28.91
CA ARG A 354 9.14 6.43 29.24
C ARG A 354 9.07 5.53 28.00
N VAL A 355 8.55 6.06 26.89
CA VAL A 355 8.49 5.32 25.61
C VAL A 355 9.88 4.95 25.07
N VAL A 356 10.87 5.83 25.20
CA VAL A 356 12.26 5.57 24.78
C VAL A 356 12.87 4.48 25.65
N GLN A 357 12.66 4.56 26.98
CA GLN A 357 13.14 3.55 27.93
C GLN A 357 12.57 2.16 27.63
N LEU A 358 11.25 2.07 27.38
CA LEU A 358 10.59 0.82 27.03
C LEU A 358 11.11 0.23 25.71
N ARG A 359 11.30 1.08 24.69
CA ARG A 359 11.81 0.63 23.38
C ARG A 359 13.28 0.20 23.44
N LEU A 360 14.10 0.85 24.26
CA LEU A 360 15.48 0.42 24.56
C LEU A 360 15.50 -0.94 25.25
N ALA A 361 14.72 -1.10 26.32
CA ALA A 361 14.63 -2.36 27.05
C ALA A 361 14.16 -3.50 26.13
N GLN A 362 13.19 -3.22 25.26
CA GLN A 362 12.72 -4.17 24.26
C GLN A 362 13.81 -4.55 23.26
N ALA A 363 14.47 -3.58 22.62
CA ALA A 363 15.51 -3.85 21.63
C ALA A 363 16.67 -4.64 22.22
N ARG A 364 17.13 -4.28 23.44
CA ARG A 364 18.15 -5.04 24.18
C ARG A 364 17.69 -6.45 24.53
N SER A 365 16.43 -6.62 24.94
CA SER A 365 15.87 -7.93 25.24
C SER A 365 15.89 -8.83 24.01
N VAL A 366 15.46 -8.31 22.85
CA VAL A 366 15.46 -9.07 21.60
C VAL A 366 16.89 -9.37 21.12
N LEU A 367 17.79 -8.38 21.11
CA LEU A 367 19.19 -8.59 20.70
C LEU A 367 19.93 -9.57 21.60
N ARG A 368 19.73 -9.53 22.93
CA ARG A 368 20.29 -10.52 23.85
C ARG A 368 19.78 -11.92 23.53
N ARG A 369 18.48 -12.04 23.26
CA ARG A 369 17.90 -13.32 22.85
C ARG A 369 18.47 -13.81 21.53
N ILE A 370 18.71 -12.93 20.54
CA ILE A 370 19.39 -13.28 19.29
C ILE A 370 20.87 -13.67 19.53
N SER A 371 21.55 -13.00 20.46
CA SER A 371 23.00 -13.19 20.69
C SER A 371 23.31 -14.47 21.49
N ILE A 372 22.50 -14.80 22.51
CA ILE A 372 22.57 -16.09 23.23
C ILE A 372 22.43 -17.27 22.27
N GLN A 373 21.78 -17.07 21.11
CA GLN A 373 21.63 -18.10 20.09
C GLN A 373 22.89 -18.35 19.27
N MET A 374 23.81 -17.37 19.22
CA MET A 374 25.08 -17.51 18.50
C MET A 374 26.12 -18.31 19.31
N GLU A 375 26.01 -18.33 20.64
CA GLU A 375 26.97 -19.01 21.53
C GLU A 375 26.67 -20.52 21.72
N HIS A 376 25.53 -21.01 21.22
CA HIS A 376 25.13 -22.41 21.26
C HIS A 376 25.17 -23.12 19.88
N THR A 377 25.70 -22.43 18.86
CA THR A 377 26.20 -23.00 17.58
C THR A 377 27.67 -23.34 17.70
#